data_AF-M3AZ29-F1
#
_entry.id   AF-M3AZ29-F1
#
_cell.length_a   1.000
_cell.length_b   1.000
_cell.length_c   1.000
_cell.angle_alpha   90.00
_cell.angle_beta   90.00
_cell.angle_gamma   90.00
#
_symmetry.space_group_name_H-M   'P 1'
#
loop_
_entity.id
_entity.type
_entity.pdbx_description
1 polymer ?
#
loop_
_entity_poly.entity_id
_entity_poly.type
_entity_poly.pdbx_seq_one_letter_code
_entity_poly.pdbx_strand_id
1 'polypeptide(L)'
;MSATLGKRKRRAEPAKKAAATVDSDSEGDNEARALFQKAFEAKFKPLEVQPVRDENSDGEDSDDHDNENVDESDWGGISEDEDAVEIVEHAQPDMDAIFGGLKNGKKSYMAKRPVKSTTKAAKPGTEDDGSEVANLKKDVALQRLLKESHLLDPSSFRSSTGPEGKDRIKALDMRLQDLGAKTSAIQQEKMPMSMRKGISGKAASREASRRKEAAENGIILEKFKQRSKASEKARVRGVTGPGIGKMQGSTLKLSARDVRSIQGPPGRKGRR
;
A
#
# COMPACT_ATOMS: atom_id res chain seq x y z
N MET A 1 13.61 61.42 25.18
CA MET A 1 15.06 61.28 24.92
C MET A 1 15.26 60.08 24.02
N SER A 2 15.57 60.32 22.74
CA SER A 2 15.71 59.33 21.67
C SER A 2 17.13 58.76 21.63
N ALA A 3 17.27 57.44 21.76
CA ALA A 3 18.56 56.77 21.57
C ALA A 3 18.65 56.24 20.14
N THR A 4 19.55 56.80 19.34
CA THR A 4 19.80 56.49 17.94
C THR A 4 20.73 55.29 17.77
N LEU A 5 20.47 54.53 16.71
CA LEU A 5 21.04 53.24 16.33
C LEU A 5 22.57 53.29 16.11
N GLY A 6 23.30 52.46 16.86
CA GLY A 6 24.73 52.22 16.69
C GLY A 6 25.05 51.27 15.53
N LYS A 7 25.81 51.77 14.55
CA LYS A 7 26.29 51.08 13.35
C LYS A 7 27.18 49.87 13.74
N ARG A 8 26.78 48.64 13.42
CA ARG A 8 27.62 47.44 13.63
C ARG A 8 28.56 47.21 12.44
N LYS A 9 29.84 47.04 12.77
CA LYS A 9 30.98 46.72 11.91
C LYS A 9 30.87 45.29 11.37
N ARG A 10 30.94 45.11 10.04
CA ARG A 10 30.94 43.79 9.38
C ARG A 10 32.21 43.02 9.76
N ARG A 11 32.07 41.75 10.15
CA ARG A 11 33.18 40.82 10.42
C ARG A 11 33.54 40.10 9.12
N ALA A 12 34.84 40.04 8.83
CA ALA A 12 35.40 39.42 7.63
C ALA A 12 35.33 37.87 7.68
N GLU A 13 35.05 37.25 6.54
CA GLU A 13 35.10 35.81 6.25
C GLU A 13 36.55 35.30 6.26
N PRO A 14 36.87 34.15 6.90
CA PRO A 14 38.13 33.45 6.64
C PRO A 14 38.01 32.46 5.47
N ALA A 15 39.06 32.49 4.66
CA ALA A 15 39.23 31.81 3.38
C ALA A 15 39.21 30.27 3.42
N LYS A 16 38.89 29.73 2.23
CA LYS A 16 38.94 28.34 1.78
C LYS A 16 40.28 27.66 2.11
N LYS A 17 40.22 26.44 2.65
CA LYS A 17 41.33 25.47 2.59
C LYS A 17 40.90 24.29 1.72
N ALA A 18 41.44 24.27 0.51
CA ALA A 18 41.55 23.07 -0.31
C ALA A 18 42.89 22.39 0.06
N ALA A 19 42.87 21.09 0.31
CA ALA A 19 43.91 20.12 -0.09
C ALA A 19 43.68 18.74 0.57
N ALA A 20 44.12 17.71 -0.18
CA ALA A 20 44.43 16.34 0.22
C ALA A 20 43.34 15.25 0.00
N THR A 21 43.22 14.83 -1.26
CA THR A 21 43.47 13.44 -1.72
C THR A 21 43.07 12.29 -0.79
N VAL A 22 42.03 11.55 -1.19
CA VAL A 22 41.87 10.11 -0.91
C VAL A 22 41.58 9.42 -2.25
N ASP A 23 42.62 9.30 -3.07
CA ASP A 23 42.65 8.44 -4.26
C ASP A 23 42.93 7.00 -3.80
N SER A 24 41.92 6.34 -3.22
CA SER A 24 42.03 4.93 -2.80
C SER A 24 40.76 4.09 -3.02
N ASP A 25 39.69 4.66 -3.61
CA ASP A 25 38.42 3.96 -3.83
C ASP A 25 38.14 3.65 -5.32
N SER A 26 39.02 4.06 -6.25
CA SER A 26 38.74 3.89 -7.68
C SER A 26 38.88 2.43 -8.16
N GLU A 27 39.72 1.61 -7.52
CA GLU A 27 39.91 0.20 -7.92
C GLU A 27 38.70 -0.67 -7.55
N GLY A 28 38.12 -0.47 -6.36
CA GLY A 28 36.94 -1.21 -5.90
C GLY A 28 35.68 -0.89 -6.71
N ASP A 29 35.52 0.35 -7.16
CA ASP A 29 34.41 0.75 -8.03
C ASP A 29 34.51 0.12 -9.43
N ASN A 30 35.73 -0.04 -9.94
CA ASN A 30 35.98 -0.69 -11.23
C ASN A 30 35.74 -2.22 -11.15
N GLU A 31 36.16 -2.86 -10.05
CA GLU A 31 35.91 -4.29 -9.82
C GLU A 31 34.42 -4.59 -9.63
N ALA A 32 33.69 -3.72 -8.91
CA ALA A 32 32.25 -3.83 -8.74
C ALA A 32 31.51 -3.71 -10.08
N ARG A 33 31.90 -2.75 -10.94
CA ARG A 33 31.32 -2.59 -12.29
C ARG A 33 31.56 -3.80 -13.18
N ALA A 34 32.76 -4.39 -13.13
CA ALA A 34 33.10 -5.60 -13.88
C ALA A 34 32.26 -6.81 -13.43
N LEU A 35 32.04 -6.96 -12.11
CA LEU A 35 31.17 -7.99 -11.55
C LEU A 35 29.70 -7.82 -12.00
N PHE A 36 29.20 -6.58 -12.02
CA PHE A 36 27.86 -6.28 -12.51
C PHE A 36 27.71 -6.54 -14.01
N GLN A 37 28.69 -6.16 -14.83
CA GLN A 37 28.68 -6.44 -16.28
C GLN A 37 28.66 -7.95 -16.55
N LYS A 38 29.52 -8.72 -15.88
CA LYS A 38 29.57 -10.18 -16.03
C LYS A 38 28.25 -10.85 -15.61
N ALA A 39 27.63 -10.39 -14.53
CA ALA A 39 26.33 -10.90 -14.09
C ALA A 39 25.18 -10.49 -15.02
N PHE A 40 25.29 -9.33 -15.66
CA PHE A 40 24.32 -8.83 -16.63
C PHE A 40 24.40 -9.62 -17.94
N GLU A 41 25.59 -9.81 -18.50
CA GLU A 41 25.82 -10.60 -19.71
C GLU A 41 25.41 -12.08 -19.54
N ALA A 42 25.61 -12.64 -18.35
CA ALA A 42 25.17 -14.01 -18.05
C ALA A 42 23.63 -14.15 -18.03
N LYS A 43 22.92 -13.09 -17.61
CA LYS A 43 21.45 -13.07 -17.54
C LYS A 43 20.79 -12.62 -18.84
N PHE A 44 21.48 -11.76 -19.58
CA PHE A 44 21.03 -11.19 -20.83
C PHE A 44 22.07 -11.54 -21.88
N LYS A 45 21.88 -12.70 -22.53
CA LYS A 45 22.64 -13.01 -23.74
C LYS A 45 22.39 -11.88 -24.74
N PRO A 46 23.42 -11.21 -25.25
CA PRO A 46 23.25 -10.22 -26.30
C PRO A 46 22.51 -10.89 -27.47
N LEU A 47 21.39 -10.30 -27.88
CA LEU A 47 20.68 -10.74 -29.09
C LEU A 47 21.62 -10.56 -30.28
N GLU A 48 21.67 -11.55 -31.17
CA GLU A 48 22.44 -11.48 -32.40
C GLU A 48 21.86 -10.35 -33.27
N VAL A 49 22.55 -9.21 -33.28
CA VAL A 49 22.24 -8.09 -34.16
C VAL A 49 22.64 -8.51 -35.57
N GLN A 50 21.66 -8.74 -36.44
CA GLN A 50 21.93 -8.82 -37.87
C GLN A 50 22.51 -7.47 -38.32
N PRO A 51 23.58 -7.44 -39.15
CA PRO A 51 24.16 -6.20 -39.59
C PRO A 51 23.11 -5.39 -40.37
N VAL A 52 22.75 -4.23 -39.84
CA VAL A 52 22.06 -3.20 -40.60
C VAL A 52 23.04 -2.76 -41.68
N ARG A 53 22.61 -2.85 -42.95
CA ARG A 53 23.37 -2.31 -44.08
C ARG A 53 23.49 -0.80 -43.91
N ASP A 54 24.72 -0.33 -43.71
CA ASP A 54 25.08 1.07 -43.88
C ASP A 54 25.12 1.38 -45.39
N GLU A 55 24.11 2.09 -45.89
CA GLU A 55 24.20 2.85 -47.14
C GLU A 55 24.10 4.34 -46.77
N ASN A 56 25.26 4.99 -46.61
CA ASN A 56 25.40 6.44 -46.49
C ASN A 56 26.32 6.94 -47.60
N SER A 57 25.87 7.94 -48.37
CA SER A 57 26.60 8.94 -49.20
C SER A 57 25.74 9.25 -50.44
N ASP A 58 25.38 10.46 -50.86
CA ASP A 58 25.51 11.86 -50.41
C ASP A 58 24.58 12.67 -51.34
N GLY A 59 24.13 13.86 -50.91
CA GLY A 59 24.01 15.01 -51.84
C GLY A 59 22.63 15.43 -52.37
N GLU A 60 22.14 16.54 -51.79
CA GLU A 60 21.64 17.75 -52.49
C GLU A 60 20.27 17.75 -53.22
N ASP A 61 19.36 18.53 -52.61
CA ASP A 61 18.67 19.71 -53.16
C ASP A 61 17.48 19.58 -54.16
N SER A 62 16.59 20.58 -54.05
CA SER A 62 15.51 21.00 -54.96
C SER A 62 14.08 20.47 -54.75
N ASP A 63 13.28 21.34 -54.13
CA ASP A 63 12.04 21.96 -54.66
C ASP A 63 11.01 21.15 -55.50
N ASP A 64 9.79 21.14 -54.95
CA ASP A 64 8.56 21.72 -55.53
C ASP A 64 7.63 20.92 -56.49
N HIS A 65 6.35 21.12 -56.20
CA HIS A 65 5.08 20.91 -56.94
C HIS A 65 4.44 19.53 -57.19
N ASP A 66 3.26 19.38 -56.57
CA ASP A 66 1.92 19.10 -57.15
C ASP A 66 1.84 18.34 -58.49
N ASN A 67 1.05 17.26 -58.58
CA ASN A 67 -0.40 17.38 -58.87
C ASN A 67 -1.12 16.02 -59.05
N GLU A 68 -2.30 15.93 -58.44
CA GLU A 68 -3.57 15.27 -58.81
C GLU A 68 -3.66 13.97 -59.65
N ASN A 69 -4.34 12.98 -59.04
CA ASN A 69 -5.63 12.37 -59.45
C ASN A 69 -5.76 11.66 -60.83
N VAL A 70 -6.28 10.41 -60.83
CA VAL A 70 -7.53 9.97 -61.52
C VAL A 70 -7.64 8.43 -61.54
N ASP A 71 -8.72 7.99 -60.90
CA ASP A 71 -9.65 6.86 -61.06
C ASP A 71 -9.45 5.65 -62.01
N GLU A 72 -10.00 4.53 -61.49
CA GLU A 72 -10.76 3.45 -62.15
C GLU A 72 -10.07 2.52 -63.17
N SER A 73 -9.92 1.22 -62.82
CA SER A 73 -10.22 0.09 -63.74
C SER A 73 -10.18 -1.29 -63.06
N ASP A 74 -11.40 -1.78 -62.83
CA ASP A 74 -11.93 -3.07 -63.31
C ASP A 74 -11.38 -4.42 -62.82
N TRP A 75 -12.33 -5.22 -62.34
CA TRP A 75 -12.22 -6.52 -61.70
C TRP A 75 -12.60 -7.58 -62.76
N GLY A 76 -11.61 -8.24 -63.36
CA GLY A 76 -11.82 -9.25 -64.42
C GLY A 76 -11.57 -10.68 -63.93
N GLY A 77 -12.63 -11.49 -63.90
CA GLY A 77 -12.68 -12.78 -63.21
C GLY A 77 -12.06 -13.99 -63.89
N ILE A 78 -12.10 -15.11 -63.16
CA ILE A 78 -11.99 -16.47 -63.71
C ILE A 78 -13.07 -17.30 -63.02
N SER A 79 -14.07 -17.66 -63.81
CA SER A 79 -15.11 -18.64 -63.54
C SER A 79 -14.66 -20.04 -63.96
N GLU A 80 -15.43 -21.00 -63.45
CA GLU A 80 -15.80 -22.26 -64.11
C GLU A 80 -15.05 -23.51 -63.64
N ASP A 81 -15.85 -24.33 -62.95
CA ASP A 81 -15.57 -25.62 -62.36
C ASP A 81 -14.98 -26.62 -63.34
N GLU A 82 -13.89 -27.28 -62.96
CA GLU A 82 -13.64 -28.71 -63.18
C GLU A 82 -12.42 -29.13 -62.32
N ASP A 83 -12.57 -30.26 -61.62
CA ASP A 83 -11.64 -30.88 -60.64
C ASP A 83 -11.63 -30.32 -59.20
N ALA A 84 -12.80 -30.28 -58.55
CA ALA A 84 -12.86 -30.12 -57.09
C ALA A 84 -12.35 -31.40 -56.39
N VAL A 85 -11.09 -31.40 -55.97
CA VAL A 85 -10.52 -32.44 -55.11
C VAL A 85 -11.20 -32.41 -53.74
N GLU A 86 -11.91 -33.49 -53.39
CA GLU A 86 -12.49 -33.65 -52.04
C GLU A 86 -11.39 -34.01 -51.04
N ILE A 87 -10.88 -33.00 -50.34
CA ILE A 87 -9.90 -33.18 -49.26
C ILE A 87 -10.67 -33.47 -47.96
N VAL A 88 -10.77 -34.75 -47.58
CA VAL A 88 -11.24 -35.12 -46.25
C VAL A 88 -10.07 -35.06 -45.27
N GLU A 89 -9.93 -33.90 -44.62
CA GLU A 89 -8.97 -33.73 -43.53
C GLU A 89 -9.50 -34.40 -42.26
N HIS A 90 -8.92 -35.55 -41.90
CA HIS A 90 -9.12 -36.11 -40.57
C HIS A 90 -8.19 -35.39 -39.58
N ALA A 91 -8.67 -34.27 -39.02
CA ALA A 91 -8.04 -33.68 -37.86
C ALA A 91 -7.96 -34.75 -36.76
N GLN A 92 -6.76 -35.23 -36.44
CA GLN A 92 -6.59 -36.14 -35.32
C GLN A 92 -7.06 -35.39 -34.07
N PRO A 93 -8.05 -35.92 -33.34
CA PRO A 93 -8.50 -35.24 -32.15
C PRO A 93 -7.34 -35.15 -31.19
N ASP A 94 -7.02 -33.94 -30.75
CA ASP A 94 -6.04 -33.74 -29.70
C ASP A 94 -6.52 -34.50 -28.45
N MET A 95 -5.85 -35.61 -28.18
CA MET A 95 -6.21 -36.51 -27.08
C MET A 95 -6.11 -35.78 -25.73
N ASP A 96 -5.31 -34.71 -25.65
CA ASP A 96 -5.24 -33.86 -24.46
C ASP A 96 -6.42 -32.87 -24.37
N ALA A 97 -7.05 -32.48 -25.48
CA ALA A 97 -8.31 -31.72 -25.44
C ALA A 97 -9.50 -32.62 -25.03
N ILE A 98 -9.53 -33.88 -25.51
CA ILE A 98 -10.62 -34.83 -25.21
C ILE A 98 -10.47 -35.48 -23.83
N PHE A 99 -9.25 -35.83 -23.42
CA PHE A 99 -8.97 -36.55 -22.17
C PHE A 99 -8.26 -35.72 -21.10
N GLY A 100 -7.82 -34.50 -21.39
CA GLY A 100 -7.13 -33.62 -20.44
C GLY A 100 -7.99 -33.19 -19.26
N GLY A 101 -9.30 -33.04 -19.47
CA GLY A 101 -10.27 -32.85 -18.37
C GLY A 101 -10.52 -34.12 -17.54
N LEU A 102 -10.16 -35.29 -18.07
CA LEU A 102 -10.54 -36.60 -17.54
C LEU A 102 -9.55 -37.13 -16.47
N LYS A 103 -8.36 -36.53 -16.32
CA LYS A 103 -7.39 -36.92 -15.26
C LYS A 103 -7.88 -36.55 -13.85
N ASN A 104 -8.58 -35.42 -13.72
CA ASN A 104 -9.20 -35.00 -12.46
C ASN A 104 -10.62 -35.56 -12.30
N GLY A 105 -11.26 -35.85 -13.43
CA GLY A 105 -12.56 -36.48 -13.50
C GLY A 105 -12.57 -37.96 -13.10
N LYS A 106 -11.72 -38.80 -13.70
CA LYS A 106 -11.75 -40.28 -13.55
C LYS A 106 -11.80 -40.75 -12.10
N LYS A 107 -11.15 -40.01 -11.20
CA LYS A 107 -11.08 -40.33 -9.78
C LYS A 107 -12.41 -40.12 -9.03
N SER A 108 -13.27 -39.20 -9.47
CA SER A 108 -14.57 -38.97 -8.83
C SER A 108 -15.65 -39.92 -9.36
N TYR A 109 -15.56 -40.35 -10.63
CA TYR A 109 -16.52 -41.27 -11.23
C TYR A 109 -16.25 -42.74 -10.88
N MET A 110 -15.00 -43.12 -10.61
CA MET A 110 -14.62 -44.50 -10.23
C MET A 110 -14.58 -44.74 -8.72
N ALA A 111 -14.75 -43.70 -7.89
CA ALA A 111 -14.88 -43.86 -6.44
C ALA A 111 -16.33 -44.24 -6.09
N LYS A 112 -16.51 -45.26 -5.23
CA LYS A 112 -17.83 -45.74 -4.74
C LYS A 112 -18.61 -44.74 -3.86
N ARG A 113 -18.37 -43.43 -3.98
CA ARG A 113 -18.99 -42.39 -3.15
C ARG A 113 -19.76 -41.41 -4.05
N PRO A 114 -21.08 -41.23 -3.87
CA PRO A 114 -21.86 -40.30 -4.67
C PRO A 114 -21.39 -38.86 -4.43
N VAL A 115 -21.20 -38.11 -5.52
CA VAL A 115 -20.78 -36.70 -5.49
C VAL A 115 -21.91 -35.87 -4.91
N LYS A 116 -21.72 -35.30 -3.71
CA LYS A 116 -22.72 -34.41 -3.09
C LYS A 116 -22.65 -33.03 -3.75
N SER A 117 -23.71 -32.65 -4.47
CA SER A 117 -23.92 -31.30 -5.00
C SER A 117 -24.22 -30.32 -3.85
N THR A 118 -23.19 -29.78 -3.21
CA THR A 118 -23.37 -28.64 -2.29
C THR A 118 -23.22 -27.35 -3.10
N THR A 119 -24.34 -26.84 -3.60
CA THR A 119 -24.46 -25.45 -4.03
C THR A 119 -24.32 -24.57 -2.79
N LYS A 120 -23.10 -24.09 -2.52
CA LYS A 120 -22.91 -23.01 -1.57
C LYS A 120 -23.39 -21.73 -2.23
N ALA A 121 -24.52 -21.22 -1.77
CA ALA A 121 -24.98 -19.88 -2.09
C ALA A 121 -23.88 -18.87 -1.71
N ALA A 122 -23.33 -18.19 -2.72
CA ALA A 122 -22.46 -17.06 -2.52
C ALA A 122 -23.30 -15.92 -1.91
N LYS A 123 -22.93 -15.50 -0.70
CA LYS A 123 -23.28 -14.16 -0.24
C LYS A 123 -22.53 -13.17 -1.13
N PRO A 124 -23.07 -11.99 -1.47
CA PRO A 124 -22.34 -10.99 -2.23
C PRO A 124 -21.10 -10.60 -1.41
N GLY A 125 -19.95 -11.09 -1.87
CA GLY A 125 -18.66 -10.82 -1.28
C GLY A 125 -18.20 -9.46 -1.74
N THR A 126 -17.75 -8.67 -0.79
CA THR A 126 -16.74 -7.63 -0.95
C THR A 126 -15.47 -8.27 -1.55
N GLU A 127 -15.48 -8.52 -2.85
CA GLU A 127 -14.42 -9.29 -3.53
C GLU A 127 -13.18 -8.45 -3.84
N ASP A 128 -13.25 -7.12 -3.68
CA ASP A 128 -12.13 -6.22 -4.02
C ASP A 128 -11.26 -5.78 -2.82
N ASP A 129 -11.83 -5.70 -1.61
CA ASP A 129 -11.05 -5.27 -0.43
C ASP A 129 -9.95 -6.29 -0.06
N GLY A 130 -10.16 -7.58 -0.39
CA GLY A 130 -9.19 -8.63 -0.14
C GLY A 130 -7.98 -8.57 -1.08
N SER A 131 -8.21 -8.29 -2.36
CA SER A 131 -7.18 -8.12 -3.39
C SER A 131 -6.43 -6.81 -3.21
N GLU A 132 -7.13 -5.69 -3.02
CA GLU A 132 -6.49 -4.38 -2.87
C GLU A 132 -5.61 -4.31 -1.62
N VAL A 133 -6.09 -4.79 -0.47
CA VAL A 133 -5.27 -4.82 0.75
C VAL A 133 -4.09 -5.79 0.61
N ALA A 134 -4.26 -6.91 -0.11
CA ALA A 134 -3.16 -7.83 -0.40
C ALA A 134 -2.13 -7.22 -1.37
N ASN A 135 -2.58 -6.43 -2.34
CA ASN A 135 -1.72 -5.73 -3.29
C ASN A 135 -0.97 -4.59 -2.61
N LEU A 136 -1.67 -3.79 -1.79
CA LEU A 136 -1.06 -2.74 -0.97
C LEU A 136 0.00 -3.33 -0.05
N LYS A 137 -0.25 -4.48 0.59
CA LYS A 137 0.76 -5.17 1.42
C LYS A 137 2.03 -5.55 0.66
N LYS A 138 1.92 -5.89 -0.62
CA LYS A 138 3.06 -6.26 -1.48
C LYS A 138 3.78 -5.03 -2.03
N ASP A 139 3.05 -3.95 -2.30
CA ASP A 139 3.61 -2.73 -2.86
C ASP A 139 4.04 -1.74 -1.77
N VAL A 140 5.31 -1.86 -1.37
CA VAL A 140 5.93 -0.96 -0.37
C VAL A 140 6.09 0.46 -0.90
N ALA A 141 6.25 0.65 -2.22
CA ALA A 141 6.40 1.97 -2.80
C ALA A 141 5.08 2.74 -2.72
N LEU A 142 3.97 2.08 -3.05
CA LEU A 142 2.63 2.65 -2.92
C LEU A 142 2.26 2.93 -1.46
N GLN A 143 2.60 2.03 -0.53
CA GLN A 143 2.41 2.29 0.92
C GLN A 143 3.14 3.56 1.37
N ARG A 144 4.40 3.73 0.96
CA ARG A 144 5.20 4.91 1.30
C ARG A 144 4.59 6.16 0.71
N LEU A 145 4.22 6.13 -0.57
CA LEU A 145 3.61 7.26 -1.26
C LEU A 145 2.30 7.71 -0.60
N LEU A 146 1.41 6.78 -0.26
CA LEU A 146 0.14 7.10 0.38
C LEU A 146 0.34 7.72 1.77
N LYS A 147 1.25 7.18 2.59
CA LYS A 147 1.53 7.69 3.94
C LYS A 147 2.28 9.02 3.94
N GLU A 148 3.24 9.16 3.03
CA GLU A 148 4.13 10.33 2.94
C GLU A 148 3.54 11.45 2.08
N SER A 149 2.42 11.24 1.38
CA SER A 149 1.75 12.23 0.51
C SER A 149 1.56 13.61 1.15
N HIS A 150 1.28 13.68 2.45
CA HIS A 150 1.13 14.95 3.19
C HIS A 150 2.42 15.77 3.31
N LEU A 151 3.58 15.14 3.13
CA LEU A 151 4.90 15.79 3.07
C LEU A 151 5.22 16.27 1.65
N LEU A 152 4.55 15.70 0.64
CA LEU A 152 4.75 16.03 -0.76
C LEU A 152 3.71 17.08 -1.15
N ASP A 153 4.12 18.34 -1.20
CA ASP A 153 3.24 19.42 -1.65
C ASP A 153 2.99 19.28 -3.17
N PRO A 154 1.72 19.27 -3.66
CA PRO A 154 1.40 19.31 -5.08
C PRO A 154 2.17 20.38 -5.86
N SER A 155 2.53 21.50 -5.22
CA SER A 155 3.33 22.56 -5.84
C SER A 155 4.78 22.15 -6.12
N SER A 156 5.35 21.26 -5.31
CA SER A 156 6.75 20.80 -5.38
C SER A 156 6.97 19.64 -6.37
N PHE A 157 5.90 18.93 -6.76
CA PHE A 157 5.95 17.88 -7.79
C PHE A 157 6.32 18.39 -9.19
N ARG A 158 6.27 19.71 -9.42
CA ARG A 158 6.63 20.30 -10.72
C ARG A 158 8.13 20.20 -11.01
N SER A 159 8.97 20.01 -10.01
CA SER A 159 10.43 20.01 -10.16
C SER A 159 11.12 18.72 -9.71
N SER A 160 10.56 17.99 -8.74
CA SER A 160 11.13 16.72 -8.29
C SER A 160 10.06 15.70 -7.94
N THR A 161 10.36 14.43 -8.20
CA THR A 161 9.42 13.31 -8.04
C THR A 161 9.48 12.65 -6.65
N GLY A 162 10.26 13.21 -5.72
CA GLY A 162 10.48 12.63 -4.40
C GLY A 162 10.77 13.65 -3.30
N PRO A 163 10.68 13.24 -2.02
CA PRO A 163 10.93 14.14 -0.91
C PRO A 163 12.41 14.50 -0.84
N GLU A 164 12.72 15.79 -0.89
CA GLU A 164 14.08 16.31 -0.82
C GLU A 164 14.36 17.07 0.50
N GLY A 165 15.64 17.25 0.82
CA GLY A 165 16.10 18.05 1.95
C GLY A 165 15.43 17.70 3.29
N LYS A 166 14.63 18.63 3.82
CA LYS A 166 13.98 18.50 5.13
C LYS A 166 12.85 17.47 5.11
N ASP A 167 12.12 17.37 4.00
CA ASP A 167 11.02 16.43 3.89
C ASP A 167 11.52 15.01 3.65
N ARG A 168 12.72 14.86 3.06
CA ARG A 168 13.45 13.58 3.06
C ARG A 168 13.68 13.06 4.49
N ILE A 169 14.15 13.92 5.40
CA ILE A 169 14.44 13.52 6.78
C ILE A 169 13.14 13.09 7.49
N LYS A 170 12.05 13.84 7.31
CA LYS A 170 10.72 13.50 7.86
C LYS A 170 10.19 12.18 7.28
N ALA A 171 10.31 11.98 5.97
CA ALA A 171 9.92 10.73 5.32
C ALA A 171 10.72 9.55 5.87
N LEU A 172 12.04 9.70 6.06
CA LEU A 172 12.86 8.66 6.67
C LEU A 172 12.45 8.34 8.12
N ASP A 173 12.14 9.36 8.94
CA ASP A 173 11.64 9.15 10.30
C ASP A 173 10.30 8.41 10.31
N MET A 174 9.38 8.74 9.39
CA MET A 174 8.11 8.03 9.22
C MET A 174 8.31 6.57 8.79
N ARG A 175 9.25 6.30 7.87
CA ARG A 175 9.61 4.94 7.44
C ARG A 175 10.17 4.11 8.61
N LEU A 176 10.97 4.71 9.49
CA LEU A 176 11.49 4.03 10.69
C LEU A 176 10.37 3.72 11.68
N GLN A 177 9.40 4.62 11.87
CA GLN A 177 8.22 4.37 12.71
C GLN A 177 7.37 3.23 12.14
N ASP A 178 7.18 3.18 10.82
CA ASP A 178 6.45 2.10 10.14
C ASP A 178 7.12 0.73 10.30
N LEU A 179 8.46 0.69 10.35
CA LEU A 179 9.23 -0.51 10.64
C LEU A 179 9.15 -0.93 12.12
N GLY A 180 8.60 -0.09 13.00
CA GLY A 180 8.36 -0.40 14.40
C GLY A 180 9.10 0.48 15.42
N ALA A 181 9.75 1.57 15.00
CA ALA A 181 10.33 2.52 15.94
C ALA A 181 9.23 3.17 16.80
N LYS A 182 9.38 3.09 18.13
CA LYS A 182 8.38 3.60 19.09
C LYS A 182 8.43 5.13 19.26
N THR A 183 9.57 5.73 18.93
CA THR A 183 9.87 7.15 19.13
C THR A 183 10.39 7.73 17.82
N SER A 184 9.98 8.95 17.50
CA SER A 184 10.51 9.72 16.37
C SER A 184 11.81 10.41 16.75
N ALA A 185 12.79 10.42 15.85
CA ALA A 185 14.07 11.11 16.04
C ALA A 185 13.93 12.63 15.90
N ILE A 186 12.91 13.09 15.17
CA ILE A 186 12.67 14.51 14.88
C ILE A 186 11.91 15.21 16.01
N GLN A 187 11.14 14.47 16.81
CA GLN A 187 10.32 15.07 17.86
C GLN A 187 11.19 15.55 19.03
N GLN A 188 11.01 16.81 19.40
CA GLN A 188 11.68 17.38 20.56
C GLN A 188 11.16 16.75 21.86
N GLU A 189 12.03 16.03 22.58
CA GLU A 189 11.69 15.37 23.84
C GLU A 189 11.54 16.36 25.00
N LYS A 190 12.52 17.25 25.17
CA LYS A 190 12.58 18.19 26.29
C LYS A 190 11.90 19.52 25.94
N MET A 191 10.67 19.69 26.42
CA MET A 191 9.93 20.96 26.37
C MET A 191 9.30 21.30 27.72
N PRO A 192 9.28 22.59 28.15
CA PRO A 192 8.53 23.01 29.32
C PRO A 192 7.05 22.61 29.24
N MET A 193 6.47 22.21 30.37
CA MET A 193 5.10 21.69 30.44
C MET A 193 4.05 22.67 29.88
N SER A 194 4.20 23.97 30.15
CA SER A 194 3.29 25.02 29.67
C SER A 194 3.29 25.11 28.15
N MET A 195 4.47 25.17 27.52
CA MET A 195 4.60 25.22 26.06
C MET A 195 4.07 23.97 25.38
N ARG A 196 4.42 22.79 25.90
CA ARG A 196 3.94 21.51 25.37
C ARG A 196 2.42 21.42 25.41
N LYS A 197 1.81 21.78 26.55
CA LYS A 197 0.35 21.85 26.69
C LYS A 197 -0.25 22.87 25.71
N GLY A 198 0.34 24.06 25.60
CA GLY A 198 -0.11 25.11 24.67
C GLY A 198 -0.10 24.67 23.20
N ILE A 199 0.98 24.04 22.74
CA ILE A 199 1.09 23.53 21.36
C ILE A 199 0.04 22.45 21.10
N SER A 200 -0.08 21.46 22.00
CA SER A 200 -1.08 20.40 21.86
C SER A 200 -2.51 20.92 21.90
N GLY A 201 -2.79 21.90 22.75
CA GLY A 201 -4.10 22.54 22.86
C GLY A 201 -4.44 23.36 21.61
N LYS A 202 -3.48 24.11 21.07
CA LYS A 202 -3.67 24.88 19.82
C LYS A 202 -3.85 23.97 18.61
N ALA A 203 -3.13 22.86 18.55
CA ALA A 203 -3.32 21.86 17.49
C ALA A 203 -4.73 21.25 17.58
N ALA A 204 -5.18 20.88 18.79
CA ALA A 204 -6.51 20.34 19.00
C ALA A 204 -7.62 21.36 18.70
N SER A 205 -7.44 22.65 19.04
CA SER A 205 -8.43 23.69 18.76
C SER A 205 -8.56 23.96 17.26
N ARG A 206 -7.43 24.05 16.53
CA ARG A 206 -7.43 24.22 15.07
C ARG A 206 -8.14 23.08 14.37
N GLU A 207 -7.85 21.85 14.79
CA GLU A 207 -8.45 20.67 14.21
C GLU A 207 -9.95 20.53 14.58
N ALA A 208 -10.35 20.99 15.77
CA ALA A 208 -11.76 21.08 16.15
C ALA A 208 -12.52 22.13 15.31
N SER A 209 -11.93 23.31 15.07
CA SER A 209 -12.51 24.31 14.17
C SER A 209 -12.63 23.77 12.75
N ARG A 210 -11.58 23.16 12.18
CA ARG A 210 -11.62 22.52 10.85
C ARG A 210 -12.75 21.51 10.73
N ARG A 211 -12.95 20.66 11.76
CA ARG A 211 -14.05 19.68 11.75
C ARG A 211 -15.44 20.30 11.90
N LYS A 212 -15.58 21.35 12.72
CA LYS A 212 -16.85 22.07 12.85
C LYS A 212 -17.22 22.75 11.54
N GLU A 213 -16.30 23.52 10.98
CA GLU A 213 -16.48 24.21 9.70
C GLU A 213 -16.76 23.21 8.57
N ALA A 214 -16.05 22.08 8.51
CA ALA A 214 -16.35 21.04 7.53
C ALA A 214 -17.74 20.41 7.73
N ALA A 215 -18.15 20.14 8.97
CA ALA A 215 -19.49 19.61 9.26
C ALA A 215 -20.60 20.63 8.91
N GLU A 216 -20.38 21.91 9.20
CA GLU A 216 -21.29 23.01 8.85
C GLU A 216 -21.40 23.21 7.33
N ASN A 217 -20.29 23.05 6.61
CA ASN A 217 -20.23 23.17 5.15
C ASN A 217 -20.54 21.85 4.40
N GLY A 218 -20.83 20.76 5.10
CA GLY A 218 -21.09 19.44 4.50
C GLY A 218 -19.87 18.75 3.86
N ILE A 219 -18.64 19.16 4.18
CA ILE A 219 -17.40 18.55 3.72
C ILE A 219 -17.06 17.32 4.58
N ILE A 220 -16.84 16.17 3.94
CA ILE A 220 -16.47 14.92 4.62
C ILE A 220 -14.95 14.89 4.82
N LEU A 221 -14.51 14.79 6.09
CA LEU A 221 -13.10 14.65 6.48
C LEU A 221 -12.75 13.21 6.87
N GLU A 222 -11.45 12.91 6.96
CA GLU A 222 -11.01 11.58 7.42
C GLU A 222 -11.50 11.26 8.85
N LYS A 223 -11.91 10.00 9.03
CA LYS A 223 -12.30 9.46 10.33
C LYS A 223 -11.06 9.18 11.16
N PHE A 224 -10.69 10.13 12.02
CA PHE A 224 -9.61 9.90 12.96
C PHE A 224 -10.10 9.07 14.17
N LYS A 225 -9.41 7.97 14.47
CA LYS A 225 -9.58 7.28 15.74
C LYS A 225 -8.73 8.03 16.77
N GLN A 226 -9.36 8.74 17.70
CA GLN A 226 -8.64 9.26 18.85
C GLN A 226 -7.93 8.07 19.50
N ARG A 227 -6.59 8.12 19.56
CA ARG A 227 -5.84 7.19 20.43
C ARG A 227 -6.37 7.48 21.82
N SER A 228 -7.30 6.65 22.29
CA SER A 228 -7.85 6.77 23.63
C SER A 228 -6.65 6.83 24.55
N LYS A 229 -6.49 7.94 25.28
CA LYS A 229 -5.51 8.04 26.37
C LYS A 229 -5.63 6.73 27.12
N ALA A 230 -4.54 5.98 27.17
CA ALA A 230 -4.53 4.60 27.60
C ALA A 230 -5.53 4.45 28.75
N SER A 231 -6.61 3.69 28.52
CA SER A 231 -7.49 3.25 29.60
C SER A 231 -6.68 2.22 30.40
N GLU A 232 -5.57 2.68 30.98
CA GLU A 232 -4.45 1.86 31.43
C GLU A 232 -4.69 1.28 32.81
N LYS A 233 -5.91 1.42 33.32
CA LYS A 233 -6.43 0.54 34.35
C LYS A 233 -7.88 0.31 34.05
N ALA A 234 -8.26 -0.97 33.96
CA ALA A 234 -9.64 -1.36 34.21
C ALA A 234 -10.09 -0.59 35.45
N ARG A 235 -11.22 0.12 35.35
CA ARG A 235 -11.74 0.90 36.49
C ARG A 235 -11.71 -0.01 37.70
N VAL A 236 -11.04 0.42 38.77
CA VAL A 236 -10.94 -0.34 40.00
C VAL A 236 -12.39 -0.63 40.43
N ARG A 237 -12.82 -1.88 40.25
CA ARG A 237 -14.10 -2.33 40.76
C ARG A 237 -13.90 -2.33 42.27
N GLY A 238 -14.63 -1.47 42.98
CA GLY A 238 -14.56 -1.40 44.44
C GLY A 238 -14.79 -2.77 45.08
N VAL A 239 -14.54 -2.85 46.39
CA VAL A 239 -14.84 -4.06 47.17
C VAL A 239 -16.35 -4.14 47.35
N THR A 240 -17.11 -4.64 46.37
CA THR A 240 -18.57 -4.55 46.51
C THR A 240 -19.37 -5.58 45.72
N GLY A 241 -20.03 -6.43 46.50
CA GLY A 241 -21.14 -7.28 46.13
C GLY A 241 -21.41 -8.24 47.30
N PRO A 242 -22.67 -8.48 47.71
CA PRO A 242 -22.96 -9.59 48.61
C PRO A 242 -22.44 -10.90 47.99
N GLY A 243 -21.88 -11.80 48.81
CA GLY A 243 -21.36 -13.10 48.34
C GLY A 243 -22.44 -14.06 47.81
N ILE A 244 -23.71 -13.65 47.85
CA ILE A 244 -24.87 -14.39 47.34
C ILE A 244 -25.53 -13.61 46.21
N GLY A 245 -25.99 -14.32 45.19
CA GLY A 245 -26.75 -13.73 44.09
C GLY A 245 -25.99 -12.71 43.23
N LYS A 246 -26.74 -12.02 42.36
CA LYS A 246 -26.23 -10.96 41.50
C LYS A 246 -26.95 -9.66 41.82
N MET A 247 -26.20 -8.63 42.18
CA MET A 247 -26.73 -7.28 42.36
C MET A 247 -26.90 -6.61 40.99
N GLN A 248 -28.13 -6.24 40.63
CA GLN A 248 -28.46 -5.45 39.45
C GLN A 248 -29.12 -4.14 39.92
N GLY A 249 -28.39 -3.03 39.85
CA GLY A 249 -28.85 -1.77 40.42
C GLY A 249 -29.05 -1.90 41.94
N SER A 250 -30.28 -1.65 42.41
CA SER A 250 -30.71 -1.83 43.80
C SER A 250 -31.30 -3.21 44.11
N THR A 251 -31.45 -4.07 43.11
CA THR A 251 -32.11 -5.38 43.28
C THR A 251 -31.09 -6.50 43.44
N LEU A 252 -31.26 -7.32 44.49
CA LEU A 252 -30.48 -8.55 44.68
C LEU A 252 -31.23 -9.73 44.08
N LYS A 253 -30.69 -10.30 43.00
CA LYS A 253 -31.26 -11.50 42.39
C LYS A 253 -30.64 -12.74 43.01
N LEU A 254 -31.45 -13.47 43.79
CA LEU A 254 -31.07 -14.76 44.39
C LEU A 254 -31.54 -15.92 43.51
N SER A 255 -30.70 -16.93 43.33
CA SER A 255 -31.12 -18.17 42.69
C SER A 255 -31.84 -19.08 43.70
N ALA A 256 -32.67 -20.01 43.21
CA ALA A 256 -33.30 -21.02 44.08
C ALA A 256 -32.26 -21.85 44.86
N ARG A 257 -31.04 -22.02 44.32
CA ARG A 257 -29.91 -22.67 44.99
C ARG A 257 -29.39 -21.83 46.16
N ASP A 258 -29.26 -20.52 45.98
CA ASP A 258 -28.82 -19.61 47.05
C ASP A 258 -29.84 -19.61 48.19
N VAL A 259 -31.14 -19.56 47.86
CA VAL A 259 -32.22 -19.65 48.84
C VAL A 259 -32.17 -20.97 49.62
N ARG A 260 -32.04 -22.12 48.92
CA ARG A 260 -31.90 -23.44 49.58
C ARG A 260 -30.63 -23.56 50.42
N SER A 261 -29.53 -22.98 49.97
CA SER A 261 -28.26 -22.96 50.71
C SER A 261 -28.36 -22.16 52.01
N ILE A 262 -29.16 -21.09 52.02
CA ILE A 262 -29.38 -20.24 53.21
C ILE A 262 -30.39 -20.91 54.15
N GLN A 263 -31.43 -21.56 53.62
CA GLN A 263 -32.48 -22.21 54.43
C GLN A 263 -32.03 -23.52 55.10
N GLY A 264 -30.95 -24.14 54.64
CA GLY A 264 -30.46 -25.43 55.14
C GLY A 264 -31.39 -26.60 54.79
N PRO A 265 -31.03 -27.85 55.14
CA PRO A 265 -31.91 -29.00 54.97
C PRO A 265 -33.21 -28.74 55.75
N PRO A 266 -34.41 -29.03 55.20
CA PRO A 266 -35.65 -28.81 55.91
C PRO A 266 -35.58 -29.57 57.24
N GLY A 267 -35.61 -28.82 58.34
CA GLY A 267 -35.51 -29.36 59.68
C GLY A 267 -36.49 -30.52 59.85
N ARG A 268 -35.97 -31.67 60.26
CA ARG A 268 -36.75 -32.85 60.65
C ARG A 268 -37.60 -32.44 61.86
N LYS A 269 -38.78 -31.86 61.60
CA LYS A 269 -39.81 -31.59 62.61
C LYS A 269 -39.99 -32.87 63.41
N GLY A 270 -39.75 -32.78 64.71
CA GLY A 270 -39.85 -33.90 65.62
C GLY A 270 -41.19 -34.62 65.44
N ARG A 271 -41.11 -35.93 65.20
CA ARG A 271 -42.22 -36.85 65.45
C ARG A 271 -42.49 -36.80 66.95
N ARG A 272 -43.58 -36.13 67.34
CA ARG A 272 -44.29 -36.46 68.57
C ARG A 272 -45.07 -37.75 68.31
#